data_AF-A0A537J9J0-F1
#
_entry.id   AF-A0A537J9J0-F1
#
_cell.length_a   1.000
_cell.length_b   1.000
_cell.length_c   1.000
_cell.angle_alpha   90.00
_cell.angle_beta   90.00
_cell.angle_gamma   90.00
#
_symmetry.space_group_name_H-M   'P 1'
#
loop_
_entity.id
_entity.type
_entity.pdbx_description
1 polymer ?
#
loop_
_entity_poly.entity_id
_entity_poly.type
_entity_poly.pdbx_seq_one_letter_code
_entity_poly.pdbx_strand_id
1 'polypeptide(L)' 'EPAEGPYTLQMLPHAHLDAFFEGTAEAVEEAILNALCAAETMTGYQGTVEAIPLDAVVRIVAEHRPPARP' A
#
# COMPACT_ATOMS: atom_id res chain seq x y z
N GLU A 1 5.68 -29.53 -24.22
CA GLU A 1 5.03 -28.70 -25.26
C GLU A 1 6.07 -28.10 -26.19
N PRO A 2 6.03 -28.35 -27.51
CA PRO A 2 6.96 -27.72 -28.44
C PRO A 2 6.61 -26.24 -28.61
N ALA A 3 7.63 -25.37 -28.69
CA ALA A 3 7.41 -23.93 -28.84
C ALA A 3 6.82 -23.62 -30.22
N GLU A 4 5.57 -23.19 -30.23
CA GLU A 4 4.78 -22.83 -31.40
C GLU A 4 5.10 -21.39 -31.84
N GLY A 5 5.86 -21.22 -32.93
CA GLY A 5 6.01 -19.97 -33.71
C GLY A 5 6.46 -18.69 -32.96
N PRO A 6 6.70 -17.57 -33.69
CA PRO A 6 6.98 -16.28 -33.06
C PRO A 6 5.70 -15.58 -32.57
N TYR A 7 5.74 -14.98 -31.39
CA TYR A 7 4.66 -14.14 -30.82
C TYR A 7 4.90 -12.65 -31.12
N THR A 8 3.81 -11.92 -31.36
CA THR A 8 3.85 -10.44 -31.38
C THR A 8 3.53 -9.91 -30.00
N LEU A 9 4.41 -9.06 -29.45
CA LEU A 9 4.25 -8.46 -28.13
C LEU A 9 4.06 -6.95 -28.25
N GLN A 10 3.24 -6.40 -27.37
CA GLN A 10 3.17 -4.96 -27.12
C GLN A 10 3.84 -4.68 -25.78
N MET A 11 4.69 -3.66 -25.76
CA MET A 11 5.48 -3.30 -24.60
C MET A 11 5.42 -1.79 -24.40
N LEU A 12 5.35 -1.36 -23.15
CA LEU A 12 5.59 0.03 -22.82
C LEU A 12 7.09 0.35 -22.96
N PRO A 13 7.45 1.50 -23.54
CA PRO A 13 8.83 1.98 -23.48
C PRO A 13 9.28 2.12 -22.03
N HIS A 14 10.52 1.74 -21.73
CA HIS A 14 11.06 1.76 -20.37
C HIS A 14 10.86 3.10 -19.65
N ALA A 15 11.05 4.22 -20.34
CA ALA A 15 10.88 5.58 -19.80
C ALA A 15 9.45 5.90 -19.33
N HIS A 16 8.44 5.12 -19.70
CA HIS A 16 7.06 5.29 -19.23
C HIS A 16 6.73 4.42 -18.00
N LEU A 17 7.66 3.57 -17.55
CA LEU A 17 7.42 2.69 -16.41
C LEU A 17 7.57 3.38 -15.05
N ASP A 18 8.25 4.53 -14.99
CA ASP A 18 8.49 5.25 -13.73
C ASP A 18 7.18 5.56 -12.99
N ALA A 19 6.15 6.00 -13.72
CA ALA A 19 4.82 6.26 -13.15
C ALA A 19 4.14 4.98 -12.60
N PHE A 20 4.42 3.81 -13.18
CA PHE A 20 3.91 2.53 -12.67
C PHE A 20 4.66 2.10 -11.42
N PHE A 21 5.97 2.35 -11.33
CA PHE A 21 6.74 2.06 -10.12
C PHE A 21 6.29 2.93 -8.94
N GLU A 22 6.13 4.24 -9.16
CA GLU A 22 5.61 5.17 -8.16
C GLU A 22 4.18 4.80 -7.76
N GLY A 23 3.28 4.64 -8.73
CA GLY A 23 1.88 4.29 -8.45
C GLY A 23 1.73 2.93 -7.77
N THR A 24 2.61 1.96 -8.05
CA THR A 24 2.61 0.67 -7.32
C THR A 24 3.09 0.86 -5.88
N ALA A 25 4.12 1.67 -5.65
CA ALA A 25 4.60 1.96 -4.31
C ALA A 25 3.50 2.64 -3.47
N GLU A 26 2.87 3.69 -4.00
CA GLU A 26 1.75 4.39 -3.34
C GLU A 26 0.57 3.46 -3.07
N ALA A 27 0.17 2.65 -4.06
CA ALA A 27 -0.96 1.73 -3.90
C ALA A 27 -0.69 0.66 -2.82
N VAL A 28 0.54 0.16 -2.72
CA VAL A 28 0.92 -0.82 -1.69
C VAL A 28 1.04 -0.16 -0.32
N GLU A 29 1.58 1.06 -0.25
CA GLU A 29 1.61 1.85 0.99
C GLU A 29 0.19 2.05 1.53
N GLU A 30 -0.73 2.54 0.71
CA GLU A 30 -2.12 2.75 1.10
C GLU A 30 -2.85 1.44 1.41
N ALA A 31 -2.55 0.34 0.73
CA ALA A 31 -3.15 -0.95 1.06
C ALA A 31 -2.79 -1.42 2.48
N ILE A 32 -1.55 -1.21 2.90
CA ILE A 32 -1.11 -1.53 4.27
C ILE A 32 -1.80 -0.60 5.28
N LEU A 33 -1.84 0.70 5.00
CA LEU A 33 -2.52 1.67 5.87
C LEU A 33 -4.01 1.35 6.02
N ASN A 34 -4.70 1.05 4.91
CA ASN A 34 -6.10 0.66 4.91
C ASN A 34 -6.36 -0.62 5.70
N ALA A 35 -5.48 -1.62 5.58
CA ALA A 35 -5.61 -2.86 6.34
C ALA A 35 -5.53 -2.63 7.86
N LEU A 36 -4.60 -1.77 8.31
CA LEU A 36 -4.47 -1.42 9.73
C LEU A 36 -5.65 -0.56 10.22
N CYS A 37 -6.07 0.42 9.43
CA CYS A 37 -7.14 1.33 9.78
C CYS A 37 -8.53 0.68 9.79
N ALA A 38 -8.75 -0.33 8.94
CA ALA A 38 -10.01 -1.07 8.87
C ALA A 38 -10.05 -2.28 9.82
N ALA A 39 -8.92 -2.64 10.46
CA ALA A 39 -8.88 -3.78 11.37
C ALA A 39 -9.74 -3.53 12.61
N GLU A 40 -10.34 -4.62 13.12
CA GLU A 40 -11.10 -4.65 14.36
C GLU A 40 -10.34 -5.45 15.42
N THR A 41 -10.47 -5.07 16.69
CA THR A 41 -9.95 -5.88 17.81
C THR A 41 -10.59 -7.27 17.74
N MET A 42 -9.76 -8.31 17.71
CA MET A 42 -10.23 -9.68 17.56
C MET A 42 -9.60 -10.62 18.57
N THR A 43 -10.39 -11.58 19.08
CA THR A 43 -9.91 -12.67 19.95
C THR A 43 -9.82 -13.96 19.14
N GLY A 44 -8.62 -14.52 19.05
CA GLY A 44 -8.35 -15.81 18.43
C GLY A 44 -7.96 -16.89 19.45
N TYR A 45 -7.51 -18.05 18.95
CA TYR A 45 -7.08 -19.18 19.79
C TYR A 45 -5.94 -18.83 20.77
N GLN A 46 -5.08 -17.87 20.41
CA GLN A 46 -3.93 -17.45 21.21
C GLN A 46 -4.14 -16.13 21.97
N GLY A 47 -5.38 -15.67 22.10
CA GLY A 47 -5.72 -14.44 22.82
C GLY A 47 -6.23 -13.32 21.92
N THR A 48 -6.29 -12.12 22.48
CA THR A 48 -6.84 -10.92 21.83
C THR A 48 -5.73 -10.06 21.24
N VAL A 49 -5.95 -9.61 20.00
CA VAL A 49 -5.13 -8.60 19.32
C VAL A 49 -5.99 -7.36 19.13
N GLU A 50 -5.49 -6.23 19.61
CA GLU A 50 -6.17 -4.94 19.50
C GLU A 50 -5.99 -4.32 18.12
N ALA A 51 -7.05 -3.69 17.61
CA ALA A 51 -6.93 -2.77 16.48
C ALA A 51 -6.07 -1.56 16.85
N ILE A 52 -5.52 -0.90 15.83
CA ILE A 52 -4.76 0.32 16.05
C ILE A 52 -5.69 1.44 16.58
N PRO A 53 -5.31 2.19 17.63
CA PRO A 53 -6.15 3.25 18.18
C PRO A 53 -6.12 4.49 17.27
N LEU A 54 -7.06 4.57 16.32
CA LEU A 54 -7.11 5.63 15.28
C LEU A 54 -7.06 7.06 15.84
N ASP A 55 -7.77 7.34 16.94
CA ASP A 55 -7.75 8.67 17.56
C ASP A 55 -6.34 9.08 18.03
N ALA A 56 -5.56 8.13 18.55
CA ALA A 56 -4.19 8.38 18.94
C ALA A 56 -3.29 8.58 17.72
N VAL A 57 -3.50 7.82 16.64
CA VAL A 57 -2.78 8.00 15.37
C VAL A 57 -3.02 9.41 14.82
N VAL A 58 -4.28 9.85 14.73
CA VAL A 58 -4.63 11.20 14.25
C VAL A 58 -3.94 12.28 15.09
N ARG A 59 -3.96 12.14 16.42
CA ARG A 59 -3.25 13.07 17.32
C ARG A 59 -1.75 13.11 17.03
N ILE A 60 -1.10 11.94 16.94
CA ILE A 60 0.34 11.85 16.70
C ILE A 60 0.72 12.46 15.34
N VAL A 61 -0.06 12.16 14.30
CA VAL A 61 0.15 12.73 12.95
C VAL A 61 -0.01 14.25 12.99
N ALA A 62 -1.01 14.78 13.69
CA ALA A 62 -1.20 16.22 13.83
C ALA A 62 -0.04 16.91 14.57
N GLU A 63 0.50 16.27 15.61
CA GLU A 63 1.64 16.78 16.38
C GLU A 63 2.95 16.82 15.57
N HIS A 64 3.14 15.87 14.66
CA HIS A 64 4.41 15.68 13.93
C HIS A 64 4.33 16.05 12.45
N ARG A 65 3.18 16.58 11.99
CA ARG A 65 3.00 16.91 10.57
C ARG A 65 4.04 17.96 10.17
N PRO A 66 4.93 17.68 9.20
CA PRO A 66 5.81 18.70 8.68
C PRO A 66 4.96 19.83 8.04
N PRO A 67 5.44 21.09 8.06
CA PRO A 67 4.72 22.19 7.46
C PRO A 67 4.43 21.89 5.99
N ALA A 68 3.24 22.28 5.52
CA ALA A 68 2.87 22.12 4.12
C ALA A 68 3.94 22.77 3.23
N ARG A 69 4.38 22.03 2.21
CA ARG A 69 5.31 22.56 1.21
C ARG A 69 4.58 23.69 0.47
N PRO A 70 5.21 24.87 0.27
CA PRO A 70 4.59 25.98 -0.43
C PRO A 70 4.21 25.62 -1.87
#